data_AF-A0A6B1HDX5-F1
#
_entry.id   AF-A0A6B1HDX5-F1
#
_cell.length_a   1.000
_cell.length_b   1.000
_cell.length_c   1.000
_cell.angle_alpha   90.00
_cell.angle_beta   90.00
_cell.angle_gamma   90.00
#
_symmetry.space_group_name_H-M   'P 1'
#
loop_
_entity.id
_entity.type
_entity.pdbx_description
1 polymer ?
#
loop_
_entity_poly.entity_id
_entity_poly.type
_entity_poly.pdbx_seq_one_letter_code
_entity_poly.pdbx_strand_id
1 'polypeptide(L)'
;MIAADASDSFAAADHARRAQAFADAVARACAQDGAERTLDKPLSNLFRDRAVKARGLPAGDLVHVLDVDVANGWVDVEGMTPYDALVEATLPHGVMPRVVPQLKSITVGGAVAGIGIEATSFRHGLVHETVLEMD
;
A
#
# COMPACT_ATOMS: atom_id res chain seq x y z
N MET A 1 9.13 27.52 6.40
CA MET A 1 8.00 27.58 5.47
C MET A 1 8.57 27.33 4.08
N ILE A 2 8.82 26.05 3.77
CA ILE A 2 9.37 25.62 2.49
C ILE A 2 8.16 25.34 1.60
N ALA A 3 8.13 25.95 0.42
CA ALA A 3 7.08 25.72 -0.55
C ALA A 3 7.08 24.23 -0.93
N ALA A 4 5.93 23.57 -0.82
CA ALA A 4 5.75 22.24 -1.41
C ALA A 4 6.14 22.32 -2.90
N ASP A 5 7.03 21.45 -3.34
CA ASP A 5 7.48 21.43 -4.72
C ASP A 5 6.28 21.12 -5.64
N ALA A 6 6.28 21.66 -6.85
CA ALA A 6 5.17 21.43 -7.79
C ALA A 6 5.00 19.93 -8.09
N SER A 7 6.07 19.13 -7.97
CA SER A 7 6.05 17.67 -8.00
C SER A 7 5.23 17.05 -6.88
N ASP A 8 5.36 17.54 -5.65
CA ASP A 8 4.63 17.03 -4.47
C ASP A 8 3.13 17.32 -4.64
N SER A 9 2.81 18.51 -5.16
CA SER A 9 1.42 18.90 -5.44
C SER A 9 0.77 18.03 -6.52
N PHE A 10 1.55 17.55 -7.49
CA PHE A 10 1.08 16.69 -8.58
C PHE A 10 0.89 15.25 -8.10
N ALA A 11 1.84 14.70 -7.33
CA ALA A 11 1.73 13.37 -6.73
C ALA A 11 0.52 13.27 -5.79
N ALA A 12 0.29 14.29 -4.96
CA ALA A 12 -0.87 14.36 -4.08
C ALA A 12 -2.20 14.47 -4.85
N ALA A 13 -2.26 15.29 -5.91
CA ALA A 13 -3.46 15.42 -6.73
C ALA A 13 -3.80 14.12 -7.47
N ASP A 14 -2.78 13.42 -7.96
CA ASP A 14 -2.93 12.13 -8.62
C ASP A 14 -3.36 11.01 -7.66
N HIS A 15 -2.81 11.00 -6.44
CA HIS A 15 -3.25 10.12 -5.37
C HIS A 15 -4.72 10.35 -5.02
N ALA A 16 -5.12 11.60 -4.75
CA ALA A 16 -6.50 11.94 -4.40
C ALA A 16 -7.49 11.50 -5.48
N ARG A 17 -7.13 11.65 -6.77
CA ARG A 17 -7.95 11.18 -7.89
C ARG A 17 -8.11 9.65 -7.89
N ARG A 18 -7.04 8.88 -7.65
CA ARG A 18 -7.09 7.41 -7.58
C ARG A 18 -7.89 6.94 -6.37
N ALA A 19 -7.65 7.54 -5.20
CA ALA A 19 -8.37 7.25 -3.97
C ALA A 19 -9.87 7.51 -4.13
N GLN A 20 -10.26 8.65 -4.71
CA GLN A 20 -11.67 8.96 -4.99
C GLN A 20 -12.29 7.96 -5.97
N ALA A 21 -11.59 7.59 -7.05
CA ALA A 21 -12.09 6.60 -8.00
C ALA A 21 -12.33 5.23 -7.35
N PHE A 22 -11.44 4.82 -6.43
CA PHE A 22 -11.62 3.61 -5.63
C PHE A 22 -12.79 3.73 -4.65
N ALA A 23 -12.91 4.85 -3.92
CA ALA A 23 -14.01 5.11 -3.01
C ALA A 23 -15.37 5.08 -3.73
N ASP A 24 -15.47 5.67 -4.91
CA ASP A 24 -16.67 5.60 -5.74
C ASP A 24 -17.01 4.16 -6.16
N ALA A 25 -15.98 3.33 -6.45
CA ALA A 25 -16.17 1.92 -6.77
C ALA A 25 -16.67 1.13 -5.55
N VAL A 26 -16.14 1.40 -4.36
CA VAL A 26 -16.62 0.86 -3.09
C VAL A 26 -18.08 1.25 -2.86
N ALA A 27 -18.42 2.53 -2.98
CA ALA A 27 -19.79 3.02 -2.78
C ALA A 27 -20.79 2.35 -3.73
N ARG A 28 -20.46 2.22 -5.01
CA ARG A 28 -21.28 1.48 -5.99
C ARG A 28 -21.44 0.00 -5.63
N ALA A 29 -20.39 -0.63 -5.11
CA ALA A 29 -20.44 -2.03 -4.69
C ALA A 29 -21.25 -2.22 -3.41
N CYS A 30 -21.15 -1.31 -2.43
CA CYS A 30 -21.92 -1.36 -1.19
C CYS A 30 -23.43 -1.14 -1.43
N ALA A 31 -23.81 -0.38 -2.45
CA ALA A 31 -25.21 -0.24 -2.85
C ALA A 31 -25.84 -1.55 -3.38
N GLN A 32 -25.03 -2.57 -3.67
CA GLN A 32 -25.46 -3.90 -4.06
C GLN A 32 -25.31 -4.84 -2.85
N ASP A 33 -26.38 -5.03 -2.07
CA ASP A 33 -26.37 -5.72 -0.79
C ASP A 33 -25.86 -7.18 -0.84
N GLY A 34 -25.22 -7.62 0.26
CA GLY A 34 -25.05 -9.03 0.60
C GLY A 34 -23.94 -9.82 -0.11
N ALA A 35 -23.13 -9.21 -0.98
CA ALA A 35 -22.07 -9.93 -1.69
C ALA A 35 -20.68 -9.75 -1.05
N GLU A 36 -19.98 -10.87 -0.85
CA GLU A 36 -18.55 -10.87 -0.50
C GLU A 36 -17.76 -10.08 -1.56
N ARG A 37 -16.86 -9.20 -1.09
CA ARG A 37 -16.03 -8.35 -1.95
C ARG A 37 -14.58 -8.79 -1.85
N THR A 38 -13.92 -8.82 -2.99
CA THR A 38 -12.47 -9.01 -3.10
C THR A 38 -11.85 -7.73 -3.62
N LEU A 39 -10.53 -7.62 -3.55
CA LEU A 39 -9.80 -6.64 -4.35
C LEU A 39 -9.41 -7.30 -5.67
N ASP A 40 -9.66 -6.61 -6.77
CA ASP A 40 -9.05 -6.96 -8.04
C ASP A 40 -7.62 -6.47 -8.03
N LYS A 41 -6.70 -7.42 -8.14
CA LYS A 41 -5.27 -7.17 -7.98
C LYS A 41 -4.45 -8.06 -8.91
N PRO A 42 -3.45 -7.49 -9.62
CA PRO A 42 -2.65 -8.23 -10.58
C PRO A 42 -1.75 -9.28 -9.89
N LEU A 43 -1.43 -9.08 -8.62
CA LEU A 43 -0.53 -9.94 -7.84
C LEU A 43 -1.22 -10.50 -6.59
N SER A 44 -0.93 -11.76 -6.25
CA SER A 44 -1.51 -12.38 -5.06
C SER A 44 -0.59 -13.34 -4.33
N ASN A 45 -0.24 -12.97 -3.10
CA ASN A 45 0.45 -13.82 -2.11
C ASN A 45 -0.57 -14.50 -1.17
N LEU A 46 -1.69 -14.97 -1.72
CA LEU A 46 -2.73 -15.67 -0.95
C LEU A 46 -2.48 -17.18 -1.05
N PHE A 47 -2.12 -17.81 0.07
CA PHE A 47 -1.80 -19.25 0.13
C PHE A 47 -3.01 -20.13 0.49
N ARG A 48 -4.23 -19.57 0.40
CA ARG A 48 -5.48 -20.32 0.60
C ARG A 48 -6.31 -20.31 -0.66
N ASP A 49 -7.01 -21.41 -0.88
CA ASP A 49 -7.98 -21.51 -1.95
C ASP A 49 -9.20 -20.63 -1.68
N ARG A 50 -9.85 -20.22 -2.79
CA ARG A 50 -11.12 -19.50 -2.77
C ARG A 50 -12.18 -20.37 -3.41
N ALA A 51 -13.31 -20.54 -2.72
CA ALA A 51 -14.46 -21.26 -3.25
C ALA A 51 -15.15 -20.49 -4.40
N VAL A 52 -15.12 -19.16 -4.39
CA VAL A 52 -15.71 -18.30 -5.42
C VAL A 52 -14.77 -17.13 -5.73
N LYS A 53 -14.54 -16.85 -7.02
CA LYS A 53 -13.85 -15.63 -7.46
C LYS A 53 -14.89 -14.52 -7.62
N ALA A 54 -15.19 -13.80 -6.54
CA ALA A 54 -16.07 -12.64 -6.59
C ALA A 54 -15.45 -11.53 -7.47
N ARG A 55 -16.30 -10.68 -8.08
CA ARG A 55 -15.86 -9.48 -8.78
C ARG A 55 -15.15 -8.56 -7.79
N GLY A 56 -13.87 -8.30 -8.05
CA GLY A 56 -13.05 -7.47 -7.17
C GLY A 56 -13.27 -5.98 -7.37
N LEU A 57 -13.04 -5.22 -6.31
CA LEU A 57 -12.93 -3.76 -6.34
C LEU A 57 -11.61 -3.37 -7.01
N PRO A 58 -11.60 -2.37 -7.93
CA PRO A 58 -10.43 -2.02 -8.72
C PRO A 58 -9.41 -1.22 -7.88
N ALA A 59 -8.58 -1.91 -7.10
CA ALA A 59 -7.52 -1.28 -6.32
C ALA A 59 -6.18 -1.21 -7.07
N GLY A 60 -6.08 -1.83 -8.26
CA GLY A 60 -4.82 -2.07 -8.98
C GLY A 60 -4.01 -0.83 -9.36
N ASP A 61 -4.61 0.37 -9.32
CA ASP A 61 -3.93 1.62 -9.64
C ASP A 61 -3.24 2.26 -8.42
N LEU A 62 -3.52 1.78 -7.19
CA LEU A 62 -2.97 2.32 -5.93
C LEU A 62 -1.55 1.80 -5.64
N VAL A 63 -0.63 1.94 -6.59
CA VAL A 63 0.69 1.28 -6.61
C VAL A 63 1.88 2.24 -6.50
N HIS A 64 1.66 3.47 -6.02
CA HIS A 64 2.67 4.52 -6.04
C HIS A 64 3.28 4.79 -4.66
N VAL A 65 4.60 5.02 -4.63
CA VAL A 65 5.27 5.71 -3.53
C VAL A 65 5.07 7.20 -3.74
N LEU A 66 4.51 7.89 -2.74
CA LEU A 66 4.09 9.29 -2.84
C LEU A 66 5.18 10.24 -2.37
N ASP A 67 5.83 9.93 -1.25
CA ASP A 67 6.93 10.73 -0.69
C ASP A 67 7.88 9.88 0.17
N VAL A 68 9.17 10.25 0.20
CA VAL A 68 10.22 9.65 1.03
C VAL A 68 10.88 10.74 1.87
N ASP A 69 10.39 10.91 3.10
CA ASP A 69 10.95 11.88 4.05
C ASP A 69 12.02 11.23 4.93
N VAL A 70 13.27 11.32 4.47
CA VAL A 70 14.43 10.80 5.20
C VAL A 70 14.68 11.56 6.52
N ALA A 71 14.36 12.86 6.56
CA ALA A 71 14.65 13.70 7.71
C ALA A 71 13.75 13.35 8.89
N ASN A 72 12.48 13.06 8.63
CA ASN A 72 11.50 12.63 9.62
C ASN A 72 11.38 11.10 9.73
N GLY A 73 11.96 10.35 8.77
CA GLY A 73 12.11 8.90 8.82
C GLY A 73 10.85 8.12 8.46
N TRP A 74 10.05 8.62 7.52
CA TRP A 74 8.83 7.97 7.04
C TRP A 74 8.75 7.97 5.51
N VAL A 75 7.83 7.17 4.98
CA VAL A 75 7.52 7.05 3.56
C VAL A 75 6.00 6.98 3.42
N ASP A 76 5.44 7.80 2.54
CA ASP A 76 4.03 7.76 2.18
C ASP A 76 3.86 6.93 0.90
N VAL A 77 2.95 5.97 0.92
CA VAL A 77 2.86 4.92 -0.09
C VAL A 77 1.46 4.34 -0.17
N GLU A 78 1.00 4.11 -1.39
CA GLU A 78 -0.32 3.53 -1.64
C GLU A 78 -0.37 2.03 -1.32
N GLY A 79 -1.50 1.55 -0.84
CA GLY A 79 -1.63 0.19 -0.27
C GLY A 79 -1.42 -0.97 -1.25
N MET A 80 -1.55 -0.76 -2.56
CA MET A 80 -1.26 -1.79 -3.57
C MET A 80 0.19 -1.78 -4.06
N THR A 81 1.01 -0.83 -3.61
CA THR A 81 2.45 -0.78 -3.92
C THR A 81 3.13 -2.07 -3.45
N PRO A 82 3.79 -2.82 -4.35
CA PRO A 82 4.65 -3.94 -3.97
C PRO A 82 5.82 -3.50 -3.09
N TYR A 83 6.24 -4.36 -2.15
CA TYR A 83 7.33 -4.04 -1.23
C TYR A 83 8.68 -3.87 -1.94
N ASP A 84 8.90 -4.52 -3.08
CA ASP A 84 10.10 -4.32 -3.88
C ASP A 84 10.17 -2.92 -4.50
N ALA A 85 9.04 -2.38 -4.99
CA ALA A 85 8.97 -1.00 -5.45
C ALA A 85 9.19 -0.01 -4.31
N LEU A 86 8.69 -0.29 -3.10
CA LEU A 86 8.95 0.53 -1.92
C LEU A 86 10.45 0.52 -1.53
N VAL A 87 11.09 -0.64 -1.56
CA VAL A 87 12.54 -0.75 -1.31
C VAL A 87 13.32 -0.04 -2.42
N GLU A 88 12.94 -0.20 -3.68
CA GLU A 88 13.56 0.48 -4.82
C GLU A 88 13.48 2.01 -4.71
N ALA A 89 12.34 2.55 -4.25
CA ALA A 89 12.18 3.99 -4.03
C ALA A 89 13.02 4.52 -2.86
N THR A 90 13.22 3.74 -1.81
CA THR A 90 13.92 4.18 -0.59
C THR A 90 15.44 3.98 -0.66
N LEU A 91 15.91 2.99 -1.41
CA LEU A 91 17.33 2.63 -1.47
C LEU A 91 18.25 3.75 -1.99
N PRO A 92 17.89 4.58 -2.99
CA PRO A 92 18.69 5.72 -3.43
C PRO A 92 18.96 6.75 -2.32
N HIS A 93 18.10 6.79 -1.30
CA HIS A 93 18.23 7.66 -0.13
C HIS A 93 19.07 7.05 0.99
N GLY A 94 19.61 5.83 0.81
CA GLY A 94 20.41 5.12 1.81
C GLY A 94 19.60 4.57 2.99
N VAL A 95 18.27 4.45 2.84
CA VAL A 95 17.36 3.93 3.87
C VAL A 95 16.53 2.77 3.31
N MET A 96 15.82 2.08 4.20
CA MET A 96 14.87 1.02 3.87
C MET A 96 13.66 1.08 4.82
N PRO A 97 12.51 0.49 4.46
CA PRO A 97 11.42 0.28 5.42
C PRO A 97 11.90 -0.47 6.66
N ARG A 98 11.33 -0.17 7.83
CA ARG A 98 11.71 -0.79 9.12
C ARG A 98 11.67 -2.32 9.08
N VAL A 99 10.69 -2.87 8.37
CA VAL A 99 10.54 -4.30 8.10
C VAL A 99 10.28 -4.49 6.62
N VAL A 100 11.07 -5.36 5.99
CA VAL A 100 10.93 -5.74 4.57
C VAL A 100 10.57 -7.22 4.52
N PRO A 101 9.31 -7.59 4.22
CA PRO A 101 8.87 -8.98 4.16
C PRO A 101 9.60 -9.82 3.09
N GLN A 102 9.71 -11.14 3.32
CA GLN A 102 10.34 -12.09 2.39
C GLN A 102 9.75 -12.09 0.97
N LEU A 103 8.42 -11.96 0.85
CA LEU A 103 7.74 -12.10 -0.44
C LEU A 103 7.86 -10.81 -1.24
N LYS A 104 8.75 -10.80 -2.23
CA LYS A 104 9.06 -9.64 -3.07
C LYS A 104 7.82 -8.84 -3.54
N SER A 105 6.79 -9.55 -3.99
CA SER A 105 5.58 -8.96 -4.58
C SER A 105 4.44 -8.70 -3.58
N ILE A 106 4.66 -8.89 -2.27
CA ILE A 106 3.62 -8.56 -1.28
C ILE A 106 3.39 -7.05 -1.30
N THR A 107 2.13 -6.63 -1.31
CA THR A 107 1.79 -5.21 -1.28
C THR A 107 1.88 -4.69 0.15
N VAL A 108 2.10 -3.38 0.31
CA VAL A 108 2.11 -2.72 1.62
C VAL A 108 0.82 -3.02 2.39
N GLY A 109 -0.34 -2.81 1.78
CA GLY A 109 -1.63 -3.11 2.41
C GLY A 109 -1.82 -4.59 2.73
N GLY A 110 -1.30 -5.49 1.89
CA GLY A 110 -1.31 -6.93 2.16
C GLY A 110 -0.44 -7.32 3.36
N ALA A 111 0.73 -6.68 3.52
CA ALA A 111 1.61 -6.90 4.65
C ALA A 111 1.05 -6.29 5.94
N VAL A 112 0.39 -5.13 5.88
CA VAL A 112 -0.27 -4.52 7.04
C VAL A 112 -1.44 -5.40 7.51
N ALA A 113 -2.37 -5.74 6.62
CA ALA A 113 -3.54 -6.55 6.97
C ALA A 113 -3.20 -8.02 7.30
N GLY A 114 -2.14 -8.55 6.69
CA GLY A 114 -1.71 -9.94 6.82
C GLY A 114 -0.65 -10.19 7.89
N ILE A 115 -0.28 -9.17 8.69
CA ILE A 115 0.75 -9.27 9.72
C ILE A 115 2.11 -9.68 9.11
N GLY A 116 2.64 -8.84 8.23
CA GLY A 116 3.95 -9.02 7.61
C GLY A 116 5.06 -9.04 8.66
N ILE A 117 6.01 -9.95 8.48
CA ILE A 117 7.19 -10.12 9.34
C ILE A 117 8.43 -10.32 8.46
N GLU A 118 9.60 -10.07 9.05
CA GLU A 118 10.91 -10.54 8.58
C GLU A 118 12.00 -10.36 9.65
N ALA A 119 13.25 -10.67 9.32
CA ALA A 119 14.46 -10.59 10.13
C ALA A 119 14.64 -9.31 10.98
N THR A 120 14.14 -8.14 10.60
CA THR A 120 14.25 -6.92 11.43
C THR A 120 13.12 -6.76 12.44
N SER A 121 12.10 -7.64 12.40
CA SER A 121 10.91 -7.53 13.24
C SER A 121 11.20 -7.71 14.72
N PHE A 122 12.23 -8.49 15.08
CA PHE A 122 12.64 -8.62 16.50
C PHE A 122 13.02 -7.28 17.13
N ARG A 123 13.44 -6.30 16.32
CA ARG A 123 13.86 -4.97 16.76
C ARG A 123 12.77 -3.92 16.56
N HIS A 124 11.98 -4.06 15.51
CA HIS A 124 11.06 -3.01 15.05
C HIS A 124 9.58 -3.37 15.19
N GLY A 125 9.25 -4.57 15.65
CA GLY A 125 7.89 -5.08 15.61
C GLY A 125 7.53 -5.61 14.21
N LEU A 126 6.27 -5.98 14.03
CA LEU A 126 5.69 -6.47 12.78
C LEU A 126 5.34 -5.28 11.86
N VAL A 127 5.10 -5.51 10.57
CA VAL A 127 4.89 -4.42 9.60
C VAL A 127 3.83 -3.40 10.05
N HIS A 128 2.69 -3.86 10.56
CA HIS A 128 1.62 -2.96 11.03
C HIS A 128 2.01 -2.14 12.28
N GLU A 129 2.97 -2.60 13.08
CA GLU A 129 3.50 -1.85 14.23
C GLU A 129 4.46 -0.74 13.80
N THR A 130 4.89 -0.73 12.53
CA THR A 130 5.76 0.30 11.94
C THR A 130 5.00 1.39 11.19
N VAL A 131 3.66 1.27 11.11
CA VAL A 131 2.79 2.23 10.42
C VAL A 131 2.48 3.40 11.35
N LEU A 132 2.63 4.62 10.84
CA LEU A 132 2.33 5.85 11.59
C LEU A 132 0.85 6.24 11.47
N GLU A 133 0.27 6.13 10.27
CA GLU A 133 -1.14 6.41 9.97
C GLU A 133 -1.60 5.66 8.70
N MET A 134 -2.92 5.61 8.48
CA MET A 134 -3.58 5.00 7.31
C MET A 134 -4.90 5.69 6.99
N ASP A 135 -5.22 5.80 5.70
CA ASP A 135 -6.48 6.32 5.16
C ASP A 135 -7.47 5.23 4.71
#